data_AF-A0AAN8G5T4-F1
#
_entry.id   AF-A0AAN8G5T4-F1
#
_cell.length_a   1.000
_cell.length_b   1.000
_cell.length_c   1.000
_cell.angle_alpha   90.00
_cell.angle_beta   90.00
_cell.angle_gamma   90.00
#
_symmetry.space_group_name_H-M   'P 1'
#
loop_
_entity.id
_entity.type
_entity.pdbx_description
1 polymer ?
#
loop_
_entity_poly.entity_id
_entity_poly.type
_entity_poly.pdbx_seq_one_letter_code
_entity_poly.pdbx_strand_id
1 'polypeptide(L)'
;MRQFLDSSRTVLPDTLSTQLFRILFGISQGSGALMIILATIWMEMYGNDGVWTAVYFRFHPVLMTFAKWTATVAHAIVHSCAIFVMCLGAFSVWTTYTSIDEATTTTTSSDVPYGPQPFLRYYSFHTWLGTATITLYIMQYIGGILIYTHHDTDTRRVAMPFHQLMGVIVFGAVIITTCFGISQQASWKSICKASQEVGQHILSNIFATLFLVFCMSVILLLCNPRWKREKQ
;
A
#
# COMPACT_ATOMS: atom_id res chain seq x y z
N MET A 1 -11.46 18.45 -28.89
CA MET A 1 -10.49 18.28 -27.78
C MET A 1 -9.26 17.42 -28.13
N ARG A 2 -9.19 16.71 -29.27
CA ARG A 2 -7.97 15.99 -29.71
C ARG A 2 -6.95 16.85 -30.48
N GLN A 3 -7.35 18.01 -30.99
CA GLN A 3 -6.48 18.90 -31.78
C GLN A 3 -5.62 19.85 -30.95
N PHE A 4 -5.91 20.06 -29.66
CA PHE A 4 -5.13 20.97 -28.80
C PHE A 4 -3.87 20.33 -28.18
N LEU A 5 -3.64 19.04 -28.40
CA LEU A 5 -2.45 18.32 -27.94
C LEU A 5 -1.40 18.08 -29.04
N ASP A 6 -1.61 18.60 -30.26
CA ASP A 6 -0.72 18.35 -31.41
C ASP A 6 0.25 19.52 -31.70
N SER A 7 0.30 20.55 -30.85
CA SER A 7 1.03 21.81 -31.14
C SER A 7 2.36 22.02 -30.40
N SER A 8 2.98 20.97 -29.86
CA SER A 8 4.40 21.05 -29.42
C SER A 8 5.05 19.66 -29.39
N ARG A 9 5.36 19.13 -30.56
CA ARG A 9 6.28 17.98 -30.68
C ARG A 9 7.71 18.39 -30.39
N THR A 10 8.03 18.62 -29.12
CA THR A 10 9.31 18.18 -28.54
C THR A 10 9.03 16.96 -27.67
N VAL A 11 8.48 15.93 -28.33
CA VAL A 11 8.29 14.62 -27.74
C VAL A 11 9.69 14.11 -27.41
N LEU A 12 9.98 13.84 -26.12
CA LEU A 12 11.28 13.30 -25.67
C LEU A 12 11.79 12.21 -26.65
N PRO A 13 13.07 12.23 -27.04
CA PRO A 13 13.67 11.18 -27.86
C PRO A 13 13.42 9.79 -27.26
N ASP A 14 13.23 8.77 -28.10
CA ASP A 14 12.92 7.40 -27.63
C ASP A 14 14.01 6.82 -26.72
N THR A 15 15.27 7.19 -26.98
CA THR A 15 16.42 6.87 -26.13
C THR A 15 16.26 7.45 -24.73
N LEU A 16 15.90 8.73 -24.62
CA LEU A 16 15.67 9.41 -23.35
C LEU A 16 14.43 8.86 -22.63
N SER A 17 13.37 8.52 -23.38
CA SER A 17 12.16 7.91 -22.81
C SER A 17 12.45 6.53 -22.20
N THR A 18 13.25 5.70 -22.88
CA THR A 18 13.67 4.38 -22.39
C THR A 18 14.63 4.51 -21.21
N GLN A 19 15.53 5.48 -21.25
CA GLN A 19 16.42 5.79 -20.12
C GLN A 19 15.61 6.24 -18.89
N LEU A 20 14.63 7.12 -19.07
CA LEU A 20 13.75 7.56 -17.98
C LEU A 20 12.94 6.39 -17.41
N PHE A 21 12.39 5.51 -18.25
CA PHE A 21 11.72 4.29 -17.81
C PHE A 21 12.64 3.43 -16.92
N ARG A 22 13.87 3.17 -17.38
CA ARG A 22 14.85 2.36 -16.63
C ARG A 22 15.23 3.01 -15.30
N ILE A 23 15.41 4.33 -15.28
CA ILE A 23 15.73 5.08 -14.06
C ILE A 23 14.56 5.00 -13.07
N LEU A 24 13.34 5.32 -13.49
CA LEU A 24 12.16 5.27 -12.62
C LEU A 24 11.87 3.84 -12.13
N PHE A 25 12.04 2.86 -13.01
CA PHE A 25 11.95 1.46 -12.62
C PHE A 25 13.01 1.12 -11.57
N GLY A 26 14.27 1.48 -11.79
CA GLY A 26 15.35 1.29 -10.82
C GLY A 26 15.08 1.97 -9.48
N ILE A 27 14.59 3.22 -9.48
CA ILE A 27 14.19 3.95 -8.28
C ILE A 27 13.08 3.19 -7.55
N SER A 28 12.04 2.73 -8.26
CA SER A 28 10.94 1.98 -7.64
C SER A 28 11.42 0.69 -6.97
N GLN A 29 12.29 -0.09 -7.63
CA GLN A 29 12.81 -1.33 -7.07
C GLN A 29 13.73 -1.06 -5.87
N GLY A 30 14.60 -0.06 -5.99
CA GLY A 30 15.53 0.34 -4.92
C GLY A 30 14.82 0.86 -3.68
N SER A 31 13.83 1.75 -3.84
CA SER A 31 13.04 2.27 -2.72
C SER A 31 12.20 1.16 -2.07
N GLY A 32 11.60 0.27 -2.87
CA GLY A 32 10.82 -0.86 -2.35
C GLY A 32 11.68 -1.84 -1.53
N ALA A 33 12.87 -2.19 -2.03
CA ALA A 33 13.82 -3.05 -1.30
C ALA A 33 14.27 -2.40 0.01
N LEU A 34 14.61 -1.10 -0.02
CA LEU A 34 15.02 -0.38 1.19
C LEU A 34 13.89 -0.28 2.22
N MET A 35 12.65 -0.07 1.77
CA MET A 35 11.50 -0.09 2.67
C MET A 35 11.34 -1.44 3.38
N ILE A 36 11.52 -2.57 2.68
CA ILE A 36 11.43 -3.90 3.29
C ILE A 36 12.47 -4.04 4.41
N ILE A 37 13.72 -3.63 4.14
CA ILE A 37 14.81 -3.67 5.13
C ILE A 37 14.50 -2.76 6.33
N LEU A 38 14.03 -1.53 6.09
CA LEU A 38 13.69 -0.60 7.16
C LEU A 38 12.49 -1.08 7.98
N ALA A 39 11.49 -1.69 7.35
CA ALA A 39 10.36 -2.30 8.05
C ALA A 39 10.83 -3.43 8.97
N THR A 40 11.74 -4.30 8.50
CA THR A 40 12.29 -5.37 9.36
C THR A 40 13.10 -4.81 10.52
N ILE A 41 13.96 -3.81 10.28
CA ILE A 41 14.75 -3.15 11.33
C ILE A 41 13.82 -2.49 12.35
N TRP A 42 12.80 -1.76 11.88
CA TRP A 42 11.84 -1.12 12.77
C TRP A 42 11.14 -2.15 13.65
N MET A 43 10.61 -3.22 13.07
CA MET A 43 9.92 -4.27 13.83
C MET A 43 10.84 -4.98 14.83
N GLU A 44 12.10 -5.23 14.50
CA GLU A 44 13.05 -5.87 15.41
C GLU A 44 13.53 -4.94 16.53
N MET A 45 13.78 -3.66 16.23
CA MET A 45 14.31 -2.70 17.22
C MET A 45 13.24 -2.14 18.16
N TYR A 46 12.00 -1.99 17.67
CA TYR A 46 10.94 -1.28 18.40
C TYR A 46 9.64 -2.08 18.54
N GLY A 47 9.56 -3.29 17.99
CA GLY A 47 8.45 -4.22 18.21
C GLY A 47 8.68 -5.01 19.48
N ASN A 48 8.45 -4.40 20.64
CA ASN A 48 8.66 -5.06 21.95
C ASN A 48 7.48 -5.94 22.40
N ASP A 49 6.62 -6.32 21.46
CA ASP A 49 5.41 -7.08 21.72
C ASP A 49 5.54 -8.33 20.86
N GLY A 50 5.89 -9.46 21.48
CA GLY A 50 6.08 -10.72 20.79
C GLY A 50 4.87 -11.08 19.94
N VAL A 51 4.92 -10.77 18.64
CA VAL A 51 3.78 -10.95 17.75
C VAL A 51 4.24 -11.51 16.42
N TRP A 52 3.60 -12.63 16.12
CA TRP A 52 3.58 -13.50 14.95
C TRP A 52 3.22 -12.82 13.61
N THR A 53 3.47 -11.51 13.45
CA THR A 53 3.14 -10.74 12.23
C THR A 53 4.36 -10.48 11.33
N ALA A 54 5.59 -10.65 11.84
CA ALA A 54 6.83 -10.43 11.09
C ALA A 54 7.15 -11.52 10.05
N VAL A 55 6.49 -12.69 10.11
CA VAL A 55 6.74 -13.80 9.17
C VAL A 55 6.08 -13.55 7.81
N TYR A 56 4.98 -12.80 7.75
CA TYR A 56 4.20 -12.63 6.51
C TYR A 56 4.82 -11.62 5.54
N PHE A 57 5.56 -10.62 6.03
CA PHE A 57 6.22 -9.61 5.19
C PHE A 57 7.46 -10.16 4.46
N ARG A 58 8.03 -11.28 4.95
CA ARG A 58 9.23 -11.93 4.40
C ARG A 58 9.02 -12.53 3.01
N PHE A 59 7.79 -12.83 2.62
CA PHE A 59 7.49 -13.50 1.36
C PHE A 59 7.12 -12.55 0.20
N HIS A 60 6.89 -11.26 0.49
CA HIS A 60 6.39 -10.29 -0.49
C HIS A 60 7.32 -10.05 -1.69
N PRO A 61 8.63 -9.75 -1.51
CA PRO A 61 9.57 -9.61 -2.64
C PRO A 61 9.96 -10.96 -3.27
N VAL A 62 9.92 -12.06 -2.51
CA VAL A 62 10.32 -13.40 -3.00
C VAL A 62 9.27 -13.98 -3.97
N LEU A 63 7.98 -13.75 -3.71
CA LEU A 63 6.89 -14.15 -4.61
C LEU A 63 6.90 -13.39 -5.95
N MET A 64 7.62 -12.28 -6.05
CA MET A 64 7.78 -11.53 -7.30
C MET A 64 8.98 -12.00 -8.15
N THR A 65 9.76 -12.99 -7.70
CA THR A 65 10.95 -13.49 -8.42
C THR A 65 10.79 -14.84 -9.11
N PHE A 66 9.63 -15.49 -9.02
CA PHE A 66 9.35 -16.72 -9.77
C PHE A 66 7.93 -16.72 -10.35
N ALA A 67 7.76 -16.19 -11.56
CA ALA A 67 6.62 -16.55 -12.39
C ALA A 67 7.01 -16.52 -13.87
N LYS A 68 7.59 -17.62 -14.34
CA LYS A 68 7.56 -17.98 -15.77
C LYS A 68 6.22 -18.68 -16.06
N TRP A 69 5.13 -17.94 -15.82
CA TRP A 69 3.72 -18.26 -16.12
C TRP A 69 3.07 -16.96 -16.59
N THR A 70 2.02 -17.01 -17.41
CA THR A 70 1.44 -15.82 -18.07
C THR A 70 1.26 -14.65 -17.10
N ALA A 71 1.61 -13.43 -17.53
CA ALA A 71 1.62 -12.24 -16.67
C ALA A 71 0.32 -12.04 -15.86
N THR A 72 -0.81 -12.52 -16.39
CA THR A 72 -2.13 -12.51 -15.73
C THR A 72 -2.20 -13.41 -14.49
N VAL A 73 -1.64 -14.62 -14.54
CA VAL A 73 -1.66 -15.55 -13.39
C VAL A 73 -0.73 -15.06 -12.29
N ALA A 74 0.47 -14.59 -12.67
CA ALA A 74 1.40 -13.96 -11.74
C ALA A 74 0.76 -12.75 -11.03
N HIS A 75 0.08 -11.90 -11.80
CA HIS A 75 -0.69 -10.78 -11.27
C HIS A 75 -1.78 -11.25 -10.29
N ALA A 76 -2.62 -12.22 -10.66
CA ALA A 76 -3.66 -12.74 -9.77
C ALA A 76 -3.11 -13.31 -8.45
N ILE A 77 -1.99 -14.05 -8.50
CA ILE A 77 -1.32 -14.58 -7.29
C ILE A 77 -0.83 -13.44 -6.40
N VAL A 78 -0.12 -12.46 -6.96
CA VAL A 78 0.40 -11.32 -6.19
C VAL A 78 -0.75 -10.54 -5.52
N HIS A 79 -1.83 -10.29 -6.26
CA HIS A 79 -2.99 -9.60 -5.73
C HIS A 79 -3.76 -10.44 -4.68
N SER A 80 -3.78 -11.77 -4.81
CA SER A 80 -4.31 -12.67 -3.76
C SER A 80 -3.52 -12.56 -2.47
N CYS A 81 -2.18 -12.62 -2.56
CA CYS A 81 -1.31 -12.46 -1.41
C CYS A 81 -1.48 -11.08 -0.76
N ALA A 82 -1.61 -10.02 -1.56
CA ALA A 82 -1.86 -8.68 -1.06
C ALA A 82 -3.18 -8.60 -0.26
N ILE A 83 -4.30 -9.15 -0.79
CA ILE A 83 -5.58 -9.19 -0.08
C ILE A 83 -5.44 -9.96 1.23
N PHE A 84 -4.80 -11.13 1.20
CA PHE A 84 -4.60 -11.93 2.39
C PHE A 84 -3.84 -11.15 3.48
N VAL A 85 -2.75 -10.48 3.11
CA VAL A 85 -1.96 -9.64 4.03
C VAL A 85 -2.77 -8.45 4.55
N MET A 86 -3.54 -7.77 3.70
CA MET A 86 -4.41 -6.65 4.10
C MET A 86 -5.48 -7.10 5.10
N CYS A 87 -6.10 -8.26 4.87
CA CYS A 87 -7.08 -8.84 5.78
C CYS A 87 -6.45 -9.26 7.13
N LEU A 88 -5.27 -9.87 7.11
CA LEU A 88 -4.53 -10.18 8.34
C LEU A 88 -4.16 -8.92 9.13
N GLY A 89 -3.73 -7.86 8.44
CA GLY A 89 -3.44 -6.57 9.08
C GLY A 89 -4.69 -5.92 9.68
N ALA A 90 -5.83 -5.98 8.99
CA ALA A 90 -7.10 -5.50 9.54
C ALA A 90 -7.53 -6.33 10.76
N PHE A 91 -7.36 -7.64 10.71
CA PHE A 91 -7.66 -8.53 11.83
C PHE A 91 -6.74 -8.30 13.02
N SER A 92 -5.43 -8.11 12.81
CA SER A 92 -4.50 -7.84 13.91
C SER A 92 -4.86 -6.54 14.62
N VAL A 93 -5.15 -5.47 13.86
CA VAL A 93 -5.64 -4.20 14.40
C VAL A 93 -6.93 -4.38 15.21
N TRP A 94 -7.89 -5.16 14.69
CA TRP A 94 -9.12 -5.48 15.41
C TRP A 94 -8.84 -6.19 16.75
N THR A 95 -8.00 -7.23 16.76
CA THR A 95 -7.66 -7.98 17.98
C THR A 95 -6.90 -7.13 19.01
N THR A 96 -6.01 -6.24 18.56
CA THR A 96 -5.35 -5.27 19.44
C THR A 96 -6.38 -4.35 20.08
N TYR A 97 -7.36 -3.88 19.31
CA TYR A 97 -8.43 -3.07 19.88
C TYR A 97 -9.26 -3.84 20.91
N THR A 98 -9.69 -5.07 20.64
CA THR A 98 -10.50 -5.83 21.60
C THR A 98 -9.77 -6.10 22.91
N SER A 99 -8.45 -6.38 22.87
CA SER A 99 -7.68 -6.59 24.11
C SER A 99 -7.52 -5.32 24.96
N ILE A 100 -7.45 -4.13 24.33
CA ILE A 100 -7.45 -2.85 25.05
C ILE A 100 -8.79 -2.60 25.76
N ASP A 101 -9.92 -2.97 25.15
CA ASP A 101 -11.24 -2.81 25.79
C ASP A 101 -11.39 -3.69 27.03
N GLU A 102 -10.99 -4.95 26.91
CA GLU A 102 -11.01 -5.89 28.03
C GLU A 102 -10.15 -5.39 29.20
N ALA A 103 -8.97 -4.83 28.90
CA ALA A 103 -8.09 -4.23 29.90
C ALA A 103 -8.68 -2.97 30.54
N THR A 104 -9.40 -2.13 29.77
CA THR A 104 -10.04 -0.90 30.27
C THR A 104 -11.26 -1.21 31.13
N THR A 105 -12.03 -2.24 30.80
CA THR A 105 -13.27 -2.60 31.50
C THR A 105 -13.00 -3.29 32.85
N THR A 106 -11.83 -3.92 32.99
CA THR A 106 -11.41 -4.63 34.21
C THR A 106 -10.66 -3.75 35.22
N THR A 107 -10.21 -2.56 34.81
CA THR A 107 -9.51 -1.61 35.68
C THR A 107 -10.45 -0.48 36.14
N THR A 108 -11.01 -0.61 37.35
CA THR A 108 -11.77 0.46 38.05
C THR A 108 -10.89 1.49 38.74
N SER A 109 -9.58 1.46 38.52
CA SER A 109 -8.62 2.40 39.10
C SER A 109 -8.41 3.62 38.22
N SER A 110 -8.36 4.81 38.83
CA SER A 110 -8.01 6.11 38.24
C SER A 110 -6.63 6.18 37.56
N ASP A 111 -5.87 5.09 37.57
CA ASP A 111 -4.56 4.94 36.93
C ASP A 111 -4.70 4.17 35.61
N VAL A 112 -5.61 4.57 34.72
CA VAL A 112 -5.62 4.05 33.36
C VAL A 112 -4.31 4.53 32.72
N PRO A 113 -3.36 3.61 32.42
CA PRO A 113 -2.14 4.01 31.72
C PRO A 113 -2.58 4.68 30.42
N TYR A 114 -1.89 5.73 29.97
CA TYR A 114 -2.11 6.42 28.69
C TYR A 114 -2.00 5.44 27.51
N GLY A 115 -2.98 4.56 27.36
CA GLY A 115 -3.14 3.58 26.31
C GLY A 115 -4.01 4.16 25.19
N PRO A 116 -3.94 3.59 23.97
CA PRO A 116 -4.68 4.02 22.79
C PRO A 116 -6.11 4.45 23.14
N GLN A 117 -6.35 5.76 23.09
CA GLN A 117 -7.60 6.35 23.56
C GLN A 117 -8.75 5.83 22.69
N PRO A 118 -9.85 5.35 23.30
CA PRO A 118 -10.91 4.66 22.57
C PRO A 118 -11.55 5.45 21.43
N PHE A 119 -11.55 6.79 21.51
CA PHE A 119 -12.12 7.66 20.49
C PHE A 119 -11.38 7.60 19.14
N LEU A 120 -10.11 7.14 19.10
CA LEU A 120 -9.34 6.96 17.85
C LEU A 120 -9.57 5.60 17.16
N ARG A 121 -10.30 4.66 17.78
CA ARG A 121 -10.36 3.24 17.36
C ARG A 121 -11.08 3.03 16.04
N TYR A 122 -12.31 3.55 15.91
CA TYR A 122 -13.14 3.39 14.70
C TYR A 122 -13.50 4.70 14.02
N TYR A 123 -13.30 5.84 14.67
CA TYR A 123 -13.69 7.15 14.15
C TYR A 123 -12.54 7.89 13.46
N SER A 124 -11.32 7.32 13.49
CA SER A 124 -10.21 7.93 12.75
C SER A 124 -10.50 7.88 11.25
N PHE A 125 -10.12 8.95 10.54
CA PHE A 125 -10.21 8.98 9.09
C PHE A 125 -9.38 7.86 8.44
N HIS A 126 -8.26 7.47 9.06
CA HIS A 126 -7.45 6.33 8.65
C HIS A 126 -8.28 5.02 8.63
N THR A 127 -9.03 4.73 9.69
CA THR A 127 -9.84 3.50 9.79
C THR A 127 -10.97 3.49 8.76
N TRP A 128 -11.68 4.60 8.56
CA TRP A 128 -12.75 4.71 7.56
C TRP A 128 -12.23 4.55 6.14
N LEU A 129 -11.17 5.30 5.80
CA LEU A 129 -10.57 5.27 4.48
C LEU A 129 -9.91 3.91 4.19
N GLY A 130 -9.25 3.31 5.18
CA GLY A 130 -8.63 1.99 5.04
C GLY A 130 -9.64 0.88 4.81
N THR A 131 -10.76 0.91 5.55
CA THR A 131 -11.85 -0.05 5.35
C THR A 131 -12.44 0.08 3.94
N ALA A 132 -12.76 1.32 3.52
CA ALA A 132 -13.24 1.57 2.16
C ALA A 132 -12.24 1.12 1.08
N THR A 133 -10.95 1.35 1.30
CA THR A 133 -9.87 0.94 0.38
C THR A 133 -9.79 -0.57 0.24
N ILE A 134 -9.83 -1.33 1.35
CA ILE A 134 -9.83 -2.79 1.34
C ILE A 134 -11.06 -3.33 0.60
N THR A 135 -12.25 -2.80 0.89
CA THR A 135 -13.48 -3.21 0.21
C THR A 135 -13.41 -2.97 -1.29
N LEU A 136 -13.00 -1.76 -1.73
CA LEU A 136 -12.84 -1.44 -3.14
C LEU A 136 -11.80 -2.32 -3.83
N TYR A 137 -10.69 -2.62 -3.15
CA TYR A 137 -9.66 -3.51 -3.68
C TYR A 137 -10.19 -4.93 -3.92
N ILE A 138 -10.95 -5.49 -2.95
CA ILE A 138 -11.55 -6.82 -3.08
C ILE A 138 -12.58 -6.85 -4.22
N MET A 139 -13.45 -5.83 -4.30
CA MET A 139 -14.43 -5.71 -5.39
C MET A 139 -13.74 -5.64 -6.76
N GLN A 140 -12.68 -4.84 -6.85
CA GLN A 140 -11.88 -4.69 -8.06
C GLN A 140 -11.17 -6.00 -8.45
N TYR A 141 -10.68 -6.76 -7.47
CA TYR A 141 -10.03 -8.04 -7.69
C TYR A 141 -11.01 -9.12 -8.18
N ILE A 142 -12.14 -9.29 -7.48
CA ILE A 142 -13.19 -10.24 -7.87
C ILE A 142 -13.76 -9.87 -9.24
N GLY A 143 -14.11 -8.59 -9.45
CA GLY A 143 -14.63 -8.11 -10.73
C GLY A 143 -13.61 -8.28 -11.87
N GLY A 144 -12.33 -8.05 -11.61
CA GLY A 144 -11.25 -8.30 -12.56
C GLY A 144 -11.17 -9.78 -12.97
N ILE A 145 -11.18 -10.70 -12.02
CA ILE A 145 -11.20 -12.13 -12.32
C ILE A 145 -12.43 -12.45 -13.18
N LEU A 146 -13.63 -12.17 -12.67
CA LEU A 146 -14.87 -12.54 -13.34
C LEU A 146 -14.92 -12.04 -14.79
N ILE A 147 -14.66 -10.74 -15.00
CA ILE A 147 -14.73 -10.11 -16.33
C ILE A 147 -13.68 -10.68 -17.29
N TYR A 148 -12.41 -10.80 -16.86
CA TYR A 148 -11.32 -11.18 -17.77
C TYR A 148 -11.14 -12.69 -17.94
N THR A 149 -11.79 -13.52 -17.11
CA THR A 149 -11.79 -14.99 -17.29
C THR A 149 -13.08 -15.51 -17.94
N HIS A 150 -14.25 -14.97 -17.60
CA HIS A 150 -15.54 -15.60 -17.96
C HIS A 150 -16.38 -14.84 -18.99
N HIS A 151 -16.11 -13.56 -19.27
CA HIS A 151 -16.90 -12.77 -20.24
C HIS A 151 -16.26 -12.73 -21.63
N ASP A 152 -17.02 -12.29 -22.63
CA ASP A 152 -16.62 -12.12 -24.02
C ASP A 152 -15.67 -10.91 -24.23
N THR A 153 -15.07 -10.84 -25.42
CA THR A 153 -14.10 -9.80 -25.79
C THR A 153 -14.67 -8.38 -25.78
N ASP A 154 -15.94 -8.18 -26.11
CA ASP A 154 -16.54 -6.85 -26.15
C ASP A 154 -16.78 -6.32 -24.74
N THR A 155 -17.31 -7.17 -23.84
CA THR A 155 -17.44 -6.84 -22.41
C THR A 155 -16.09 -6.49 -21.80
N ARG A 156 -15.04 -7.30 -22.05
CA ARG A 156 -13.67 -7.02 -21.58
C ARG A 156 -13.13 -5.69 -22.09
N ARG A 157 -13.38 -5.37 -23.35
CA ARG A 157 -12.93 -4.13 -23.99
C ARG A 157 -13.60 -2.89 -23.36
N VAL A 158 -14.89 -2.97 -23.07
CA VAL A 158 -15.65 -1.89 -22.41
C VAL A 158 -15.23 -1.73 -20.95
N ALA A 159 -15.01 -2.84 -20.23
CA ALA A 159 -14.62 -2.82 -18.82
C ALA A 159 -13.16 -2.38 -18.59
N MET A 160 -12.25 -2.60 -19.54
CA MET A 160 -10.82 -2.28 -19.42
C MET A 160 -10.49 -0.87 -18.91
N PRO A 161 -11.01 0.22 -19.50
CA PRO A 161 -10.72 1.57 -19.00
C PRO A 161 -11.20 1.80 -17.56
N PHE A 162 -12.36 1.25 -17.18
CA PHE A 162 -12.88 1.36 -15.82
C PHE A 162 -12.03 0.57 -14.82
N HIS A 163 -11.65 -0.66 -15.18
CA HIS A 163 -10.77 -1.47 -14.35
C HIS A 163 -9.40 -0.77 -14.16
N GLN A 164 -8.81 -0.21 -15.22
CA GLN A 164 -7.55 0.54 -15.09
C GLN A 164 -7.69 1.77 -14.19
N LEU A 165 -8.76 2.56 -14.39
CA LEU A 165 -9.02 3.76 -13.59
C LEU A 165 -9.25 3.44 -12.12
N MET A 166 -10.10 2.45 -11.81
CA MET A 166 -10.36 2.03 -10.44
C MET A 166 -9.10 1.49 -9.78
N GLY A 167 -8.25 0.77 -10.51
CA GLY A 167 -6.94 0.32 -9.99
C GLY A 167 -6.05 1.49 -9.55
N VAL A 168 -5.99 2.57 -10.34
CA VAL A 168 -5.23 3.78 -9.98
C VAL A 168 -5.85 4.50 -8.78
N ILE A 169 -7.18 4.62 -8.72
CA ILE A 169 -7.89 5.25 -7.59
C ILE A 169 -7.64 4.48 -6.30
N VAL A 170 -7.77 3.15 -6.33
CA VAL A 170 -7.50 2.30 -5.17
C VAL A 170 -6.04 2.41 -4.74
N PHE A 171 -5.10 2.43 -5.68
CA PHE A 171 -3.68 2.65 -5.36
C PHE A 171 -3.45 4.01 -4.67
N GLY A 172 -4.09 5.07 -5.17
CA GLY A 172 -4.08 6.39 -4.52
C GLY A 172 -4.66 6.35 -3.10
N ALA A 173 -5.77 5.65 -2.90
CA ALA A 173 -6.39 5.50 -1.59
C ALA A 173 -5.51 4.72 -0.60
N VAL A 174 -4.75 3.72 -1.07
CA VAL A 174 -3.72 3.02 -0.27
C VAL A 174 -2.65 4.01 0.19
N ILE A 175 -2.12 4.85 -0.71
CA ILE A 175 -1.10 5.86 -0.37
C ILE A 175 -1.59 6.77 0.75
N ILE A 176 -2.78 7.35 0.57
CA ILE A 176 -3.37 8.29 1.53
C ILE A 176 -3.59 7.60 2.88
N THR A 177 -4.20 6.41 2.86
CA THR A 177 -4.46 5.63 4.08
C THR A 177 -3.18 5.29 4.83
N THR A 178 -2.13 4.84 4.14
CA THR A 178 -0.83 4.52 4.73
C THR A 178 -0.19 5.75 5.36
N CYS A 179 -0.23 6.90 4.69
CA CYS A 179 0.31 8.16 5.25
C CYS A 179 -0.42 8.58 6.53
N PHE A 180 -1.75 8.47 6.56
CA PHE A 180 -2.53 8.72 7.77
C PHE A 180 -2.20 7.72 8.88
N GLY A 181 -2.02 6.44 8.57
CA GLY A 181 -1.67 5.41 9.56
C GLY A 181 -0.31 5.66 10.22
N ILE A 182 0.71 5.97 9.41
CA ILE A 182 2.04 6.33 9.90
C ILE A 182 1.96 7.59 10.79
N SER A 183 1.23 8.61 10.35
CA SER A 183 1.07 9.86 11.09
C SER A 183 0.32 9.65 12.41
N GLN A 184 -0.74 8.83 12.41
CA GLN A 184 -1.51 8.50 13.62
C GLN A 184 -0.66 7.74 14.64
N GLN A 185 0.14 6.76 14.18
CA GLN A 185 1.06 6.02 15.04
C GLN A 185 2.15 6.93 15.64
N ALA A 186 2.70 7.84 14.83
CA ALA A 186 3.67 8.82 15.32
C ALA A 186 3.05 9.77 16.35
N SER A 187 1.89 10.34 16.06
CA SER A 187 1.19 11.24 16.99
C SER A 187 0.91 10.54 18.33
N TRP A 188 0.44 9.29 18.29
CA TRP A 188 0.17 8.50 19.50
C TRP A 188 1.40 8.37 20.40
N LYS A 189 2.54 7.96 19.83
CA LYS A 189 3.78 7.75 20.60
C LYS A 189 4.38 9.06 21.12
N SER A 190 4.26 10.14 20.36
CA SER A 190 4.77 11.46 20.75
C SER A 190 4.02 12.06 21.96
N ILE A 191 2.70 11.83 22.06
CA ILE A 191 1.87 12.33 23.16
C ILE A 191 2.13 11.52 24.44
N CYS A 192 2.38 10.21 24.32
CA CYS A 192 2.48 9.32 25.48
C CYS A 192 3.91 9.09 26.01
N LYS A 193 4.97 9.31 25.20
CA LYS A 193 6.38 9.00 25.57
C LYS A 193 7.40 10.00 25.01
N ALA A 194 7.18 11.29 25.27
CA ALA A 194 7.83 12.41 24.58
C ALA A 194 9.38 12.46 24.56
N SER A 195 10.10 11.72 25.43
CA SER A 195 11.57 11.83 25.52
C SER A 195 12.39 10.61 25.08
N GLN A 196 11.78 9.43 24.86
CA GLN A 196 12.53 8.18 24.63
C GLN A 196 12.48 7.62 23.19
N GLU A 197 11.70 8.19 22.27
CA GLU A 197 11.39 7.54 20.98
C GLU A 197 11.82 8.34 19.74
N VAL A 198 12.77 9.28 19.86
CA VAL A 198 13.24 10.12 18.74
C VAL A 198 13.74 9.28 17.56
N GLY A 199 14.47 8.19 17.83
CA GLY A 199 14.96 7.27 16.79
C GLY A 199 13.83 6.60 16.01
N GLN A 200 12.75 6.21 16.69
CA GLN A 200 11.57 5.62 16.06
C GLN A 200 10.82 6.62 15.18
N HIS A 201 10.70 7.88 15.61
CA HIS A 201 10.08 8.94 14.80
C HIS A 201 10.87 9.24 13.53
N ILE A 202 12.20 9.32 13.64
CA ILE A 202 13.09 9.53 12.47
C ILE A 202 12.95 8.34 11.51
N LEU A 203 13.03 7.11 12.01
CA LEU A 203 12.91 5.90 11.21
C LEU A 203 11.55 5.84 10.47
N SER A 204 10.48 6.20 11.16
CA SER A 204 9.12 6.29 10.61
C SER A 204 9.02 7.30 9.46
N ASN A 205 9.60 8.49 9.62
CA ASN A 205 9.59 9.52 8.59
C ASN A 205 10.43 9.13 7.36
N ILE A 206 11.58 8.48 7.57
CA ILE A 206 12.41 7.96 6.48
C ILE A 206 11.63 6.89 5.70
N PHE A 207 10.98 5.96 6.41
CA PHE A 207 10.14 4.93 5.80
C PHE A 207 8.99 5.55 4.98
N ALA A 208 8.26 6.52 5.55
CA ALA A 208 7.17 7.22 4.85
C ALA A 208 7.65 7.95 3.58
N THR A 209 8.83 8.56 3.65
CA THR A 209 9.43 9.26 2.50
C THR A 209 9.77 8.28 1.38
N LEU A 210 10.38 7.14 1.71
CA LEU A 210 10.69 6.09 0.73
C LEU A 210 9.43 5.46 0.13
N PHE A 211 8.39 5.28 0.95
CA PHE A 211 7.07 4.85 0.49
C PHE A 211 6.48 5.81 -0.55
N LEU A 212 6.53 7.12 -0.30
CA LEU A 212 6.06 8.11 -1.27
C LEU A 212 6.91 8.10 -2.55
N VAL A 213 8.24 8.01 -2.45
CA VAL A 213 9.13 7.90 -3.63
C VAL A 213 8.79 6.66 -4.45
N PHE A 214 8.57 5.51 -3.80
CA PHE A 214 8.14 4.28 -4.44
C PHE A 214 6.81 4.48 -5.19
N CYS A 215 5.78 4.95 -4.50
CA CYS A 215 4.45 5.11 -5.05
C CYS A 215 4.38 6.12 -6.19
N MET A 216 5.09 7.25 -6.07
CA MET A 216 5.17 8.25 -7.14
C MET A 216 5.87 7.67 -8.38
N SER A 217 6.94 6.90 -8.18
CA SER A 217 7.62 6.21 -9.29
C SER A 217 6.68 5.22 -9.99
N VAL A 218 5.90 4.44 -9.23
CA VAL A 218 4.90 3.51 -9.78
C VAL A 218 3.80 4.25 -10.55
N ILE A 219 3.27 5.36 -10.04
CA ILE A 219 2.25 6.18 -10.73
C ILE A 219 2.82 6.72 -12.04
N LEU A 220 4.03 7.26 -12.04
CA LEU A 220 4.68 7.77 -13.26
C LEU A 220 4.88 6.67 -14.29
N LEU A 221 5.29 5.47 -13.85
CA LEU A 221 5.44 4.31 -14.73
C LEU A 221 4.09 3.86 -15.32
N LEU A 222 3.04 3.81 -14.49
CA LEU A 222 1.72 3.31 -14.86
C LEU A 222 0.93 4.28 -15.75
N CYS A 223 1.01 5.58 -15.47
CA CYS A 223 0.23 6.61 -16.16
C CYS A 223 0.89 7.09 -17.45
N ASN A 224 2.14 6.74 -17.73
CA ASN A 224 2.80 7.13 -18.96
C ASN A 224 2.31 6.28 -20.16
N PRO A 225 1.58 6.87 -21.12
CA PRO A 225 1.02 6.12 -22.24
C PRO A 225 2.10 5.50 -23.16
N ARG A 226 3.33 6.03 -23.17
CA ARG A 226 4.43 5.52 -24.00
C ARG A 226 5.00 4.20 -23.50
N TRP A 227 4.80 3.88 -22.22
CA TRP A 227 5.32 2.65 -21.61
C TRP A 227 4.24 1.57 -21.47
N LYS A 228 3.05 1.81 -22.05
CA LYS A 228 1.99 0.82 -22.10
C LYS A 228 2.43 -0.33 -23.01
N ARG A 229 2.28 -1.56 -22.52
CA ARG A 229 2.53 -2.77 -23.33
C ARG A 229 1.71 -2.72 -24.61
N GLU A 230 2.37 -2.99 -25.74
CA GLU A 230 1.71 -3.10 -27.04
C GLU A 230 0.65 -4.22 -27.00
N LYS A 231 -0.50 -3.96 -27.62
CA LYS A 231 -1.57 -4.96 -27.72
C LYS A 231 -1.10 -6.08 -28.64
N GLN A 232 -1.03 -7.30 -28.11
CA GLN A 232 -0.91 -8.53 -28.92
C GLN A 232 -2.29 -8.91 -29.45
#